data_AF-A0A0D0VHF2-F1
#
_entry.id   AF-A0A0D0VHF2-F1
#
_cell.length_a   1.000
_cell.length_b   1.000
_cell.length_c   1.000
_cell.angle_alpha   90.00
_cell.angle_beta   90.00
_cell.angle_gamma   90.00
#
_symmetry.space_group_name_H-M   'P 1'
#
loop_
_entity.id
_entity.type
_entity.pdbx_description
1 polymer ?
#
loop_
_entity_poly.entity_id
_entity_poly.type
_entity_poly.pdbx_seq_one_letter_code
_entity_poly.pdbx_strand_id
1 'polypeptide(L)' 'TGKLVPFTFNWGSSHTGDISTSFAYDLPIGPTSGNTRDADDKNAAVGSHSVQSAQAFIVKLKKL' A
#
# COMPACT_ATOMS: atom_id res chain seq x y z
N THR A 1 -7.75 -24.24 -18.64
CA THR A 1 -7.48 -22.79 -18.54
C THR A 1 -6.47 -22.58 -17.43
N GLY A 2 -5.31 -21.99 -17.73
CA GLY A 2 -4.23 -21.81 -16.75
C GLY A 2 -4.65 -20.83 -15.64
N LYS A 3 -4.32 -21.16 -14.39
CA LYS A 3 -4.56 -20.30 -13.22
C LYS A 3 -3.78 -19.00 -13.40
N LEU A 4 -4.48 -17.87 -13.59
CA LEU A 4 -3.86 -16.54 -13.55
C LEU A 4 -3.37 -16.30 -12.11
N VAL A 5 -2.05 -16.13 -11.96
CA VAL A 5 -1.44 -15.69 -10.70
C VAL A 5 -1.34 -14.17 -10.78
N PRO A 6 -1.91 -13.41 -9.82
CA PRO A 6 -1.79 -11.96 -9.81
C PRO A 6 -0.32 -11.54 -9.73
N PHE A 7 0.07 -10.51 -10.50
CA PHE A 7 1.37 -9.86 -10.36
C PHE A 7 1.35 -8.95 -9.12
N THR A 8 2.28 -9.16 -8.19
CA THR A 8 2.40 -8.30 -7.01
C THR A 8 3.25 -7.07 -7.32
N PHE A 9 2.62 -5.91 -7.35
CA PHE A 9 3.30 -4.62 -7.40
C PHE A 9 3.72 -4.20 -6.00
N ASN A 10 5.03 -4.07 -5.79
CA ASN A 10 5.58 -3.56 -4.53
C ASN A 10 5.92 -2.09 -4.70
N TRP A 11 5.37 -1.23 -3.84
CA TRP A 11 5.66 0.20 -3.84
C TRP A 11 6.10 0.68 -2.47
N GLY A 12 6.50 1.94 -2.37
CA GLY A 12 6.79 2.57 -1.10
C GLY A 12 6.47 4.06 -1.10
N SER A 13 6.16 4.58 0.08
CA SER A 13 5.99 6.01 0.30
C SER A 13 7.27 6.61 0.85
N SER A 14 7.75 7.73 0.29
CA SER A 14 8.88 8.49 0.86
C SER A 14 8.44 9.56 1.86
N HIS A 15 7.14 9.74 2.03
CA HIS A 15 6.54 10.76 2.89
C HIS A 15 5.45 10.17 3.77
N THR A 16 5.18 10.87 4.87
CA THR A 16 4.13 10.56 5.84
C THR A 16 3.23 11.77 6.00
N GLY A 17 1.92 11.56 6.17
CA GLY A 17 0.96 12.64 6.32
C GLY A 17 -0.39 12.28 5.74
N ASP A 18 -1.32 13.21 5.70
CA ASP A 18 -2.70 12.92 5.29
C ASP A 18 -2.80 12.60 3.79
N ILE A 19 -2.07 13.31 2.93
CA ILE A 19 -2.01 12.99 1.49
C ILE A 19 -1.46 11.58 1.26
N SER A 20 -0.35 11.23 1.92
CA SER A 20 0.22 9.87 1.82
C SER A 20 -0.72 8.82 2.41
N THR A 21 -1.53 9.18 3.42
CA THR A 21 -2.55 8.28 3.97
C THR A 21 -3.63 8.05 2.92
N SER A 22 -4.22 9.11 2.37
CA SER A 22 -5.24 9.05 1.30
C SER A 22 -4.75 8.25 0.10
N PHE A 23 -3.53 8.50 -0.36
CA PHE A 23 -2.93 7.73 -1.45
C PHE A 23 -2.83 6.23 -1.14
N ALA A 24 -2.46 5.87 0.09
CA ALA A 24 -2.41 4.48 0.52
C ALA A 24 -3.80 3.82 0.66
N TYR A 25 -4.88 4.60 0.82
CA TYR A 25 -6.26 4.10 0.73
C TYR A 25 -6.73 3.92 -0.71
N ASP A 26 -6.37 4.87 -1.58
CA ASP A 26 -6.82 4.89 -2.96
C ASP A 26 -6.11 3.81 -3.80
N LEU A 27 -4.89 3.44 -3.42
CA LEU A 27 -4.27 2.23 -3.92
C LEU A 27 -4.99 1.01 -3.32
N PRO A 28 -5.57 0.13 -4.15
CA PRO A 28 -6.19 -1.08 -3.67
C PRO A 28 -5.13 -1.93 -2.96
N ILE A 29 -5.12 -1.96 -1.63
CA ILE A 29 -4.38 -2.98 -0.88
C ILE A 29 -5.13 -4.30 -1.11
N GLY A 30 -4.85 -4.94 -2.23
CA GLY A 30 -5.52 -6.15 -2.72
C GLY A 30 -6.59 -5.91 -3.80
N PRO A 31 -7.02 -6.97 -4.50
CA PRO A 31 -7.90 -6.92 -5.70
C PRO A 31 -9.36 -6.52 -5.42
N THR A 32 -9.63 -5.71 -4.41
CA THR A 32 -10.97 -5.57 -3.80
C THR A 32 -11.75 -4.38 -4.38
N SER A 33 -11.11 -3.38 -4.99
CA SER A 33 -11.80 -2.16 -5.47
C SER A 33 -11.99 -2.07 -6.99
N GLY A 34 -11.18 -2.78 -7.78
CA GLY A 34 -11.43 -3.04 -9.20
C GLY A 34 -11.60 -4.54 -9.37
N ASN A 35 -12.50 -5.00 -10.23
CA ASN A 35 -12.71 -6.42 -10.55
C ASN A 35 -11.50 -7.06 -11.30
N THR A 36 -10.30 -6.57 -11.01
CA THR A 36 -8.98 -6.83 -11.57
C THR A 36 -8.38 -7.97 -10.75
N ARG A 37 -8.17 -9.12 -11.38
CA ARG A 37 -7.66 -10.35 -10.72
C ARG A 37 -6.20 -10.64 -11.08
N ASP A 38 -5.60 -9.75 -11.86
CA ASP A 38 -4.29 -9.84 -12.48
C ASP A 38 -3.22 -9.04 -11.73
N ALA A 39 -3.59 -8.15 -10.81
CA ALA A 39 -2.67 -7.37 -10.00
C ALA A 39 -3.02 -7.41 -8.51
N ASP A 40 -2.01 -7.55 -7.67
CA ASP A 40 -2.03 -7.37 -6.22
C ASP A 40 -1.06 -6.24 -5.87
N ASP A 41 -1.37 -5.41 -4.90
CA ASP A 41 -0.55 -4.25 -4.54
C ASP A 41 -0.15 -4.32 -3.06
N LYS A 42 1.13 -4.08 -2.80
CA LYS A 42 1.71 -4.13 -1.48
C LYS A 42 2.62 -2.93 -1.23
N ASN A 43 2.33 -2.19 -0.17
CA ASN A 43 3.29 -1.24 0.40
C ASN A 43 4.44 -2.00 1.08
N ALA A 44 5.62 -1.95 0.48
CA ALA A 44 6.82 -2.63 0.93
C ALA A 44 7.77 -1.73 1.75
N ALA A 45 7.62 -0.40 1.66
CA ALA A 45 8.54 0.53 2.33
C ALA A 45 7.91 1.89 2.67
N VAL A 46 8.27 2.44 3.83
CA VAL A 46 7.89 3.79 4.26
C VAL A 46 9.12 4.56 4.69
N GLY A 47 9.38 5.69 4.03
CA GLY A 47 10.35 6.71 4.41
C GLY A 47 9.67 7.89 5.12
N SER A 48 10.41 8.53 6.03
CA SER A 48 10.00 9.76 6.70
C SER A 48 11.23 10.48 7.27
N HIS A 49 11.06 11.71 7.74
CA HIS A 49 12.12 12.48 8.41
C HIS A 49 12.52 11.90 9.77
N SER A 50 11.71 10.99 10.34
CA SER A 50 12.05 10.24 11.55
C SER A 50 11.51 8.83 11.50
N VAL A 51 12.22 7.89 12.14
CA VAL A 51 11.80 6.49 12.27
C VAL A 51 10.46 6.39 13.01
N GLN A 52 10.26 7.24 14.02
CA GLN A 52 9.01 7.29 14.79
C GLN A 52 7.82 7.68 13.91
N SER A 53 7.99 8.65 13.02
CA SER A 53 6.94 9.08 12.09
C SER A 53 6.61 7.98 11.08
N ALA A 54 7.63 7.34 10.50
CA ALA A 54 7.44 6.19 9.61
C ALA A 54 6.70 5.04 10.32
N GLN A 55 7.07 4.74 11.56
CA GLN A 55 6.44 3.69 12.36
C GLN A 55 4.97 4.03 12.68
N ALA A 56 4.69 5.27 13.09
CA ALA A 56 3.33 5.72 13.37
C ALA A 56 2.44 5.64 12.12
N PHE A 57 2.99 5.99 10.96
CA PHE A 57 2.30 5.87 9.68
C PHE A 57 2.01 4.41 9.32
N ILE A 58 2.97 3.49 9.45
CA ILE A 58 2.75 2.05 9.24
C ILE A 58 1.66 1.50 10.18
N VAL A 59 1.68 1.91 11.46
CA VAL A 59 0.66 1.51 12.44
C VAL A 59 -0.72 2.05 12.05
N LYS A 60 -0.80 3.29 11.57
CA LYS A 60 -2.04 3.87 11.04
C LYS A 60 -2.55 3.04 9.87
N LEU A 61 -1.70 2.75 8.88
CA LEU A 61 -2.08 1.94 7.69
C LEU A 61 -2.59 0.54 8.03
N LYS A 62 -2.06 -0.12 9.07
CA LYS A 62 -2.49 -1.46 9.49
C LYS A 62 -3.82 -1.52 10.26
N LYS A 63 -4.29 -0.38 10.76
CA LYS A 63 -5.56 -0.27 11.50
C LYS A 63 -6.76 0.05 10.60
N LEU A 64 -6.49 0.22 9.31
CA LEU A 64 -7.45 0.50 8.26
C LEU A 64 -7.84 -0.81 7.59
#